data_AF-A0A7X5RC64-F1
#
_entry.id   AF-A0A7X5RC64-F1
#
_cell.length_a   1.000
_cell.length_b   1.000
_cell.length_c   1.000
_cell.angle_alpha   90.00
_cell.angle_beta   90.00
_cell.angle_gamma   90.00
#
_symmetry.space_group_name_H-M   'P 1'
#
loop_
_entity.id
_entity.type
_entity.pdbx_description
1 polymer ?
#
loop_
_entity_poly.entity_id
_entity_poly.type
_entity_poly.pdbx_seq_one_letter_code
_entity_poly.pdbx_strand_id
1 'polypeptide(L)'
;MTEESIKEFIKSYPDLKAKRDILDKIQNYSQNAEKDEEYSRITIKIQIIESALEILKENEKKIVLWHLVDEKTWTEIEELHEERAGTKYNYSNRTLKRMQQNALKKMEAFLSKSGFQEYIS
;
A
#
# COMPACT_ATOMS: atom_id res chain seq x y z
N MET A 1 2.09 -13.25 10.60
CA MET A 1 1.55 -12.34 9.57
C MET A 1 1.26 -13.18 8.34
N THR A 2 0.20 -12.89 7.60
CA THR A 2 -0.17 -13.63 6.38
C THR A 2 -0.19 -12.69 5.18
N GLU A 3 -0.07 -13.24 3.96
CA GLU A 3 -0.26 -12.48 2.71
C GLU A 3 -1.58 -11.68 2.73
N GLU A 4 -2.65 -12.26 3.28
CA GLU A 4 -3.96 -11.62 3.38
C GLU A 4 -3.96 -10.43 4.34
N SER A 5 -3.33 -10.55 5.52
CA SER A 5 -3.20 -9.41 6.44
C SER A 5 -2.45 -8.24 5.82
N ILE A 6 -1.45 -8.52 4.97
CA ILE A 6 -0.69 -7.48 4.29
C ILE A 6 -1.53 -6.84 3.19
N LYS A 7 -2.33 -7.62 2.45
CA LYS A 7 -3.25 -7.07 1.45
C LYS A 7 -4.23 -6.11 2.10
N GLU A 8 -4.90 -6.52 3.17
CA GLU A 8 -5.85 -5.67 3.89
C GLU A 8 -5.18 -4.43 4.48
N PHE A 9 -3.96 -4.58 5.02
CA PHE A 9 -3.19 -3.45 5.51
C PHE A 9 -2.85 -2.44 4.41
N ILE A 10 -2.44 -2.89 3.22
CA ILE A 10 -2.17 -2.01 2.07
C ILE A 10 -3.46 -1.38 1.55
N LYS A 11 -4.56 -2.12 1.46
CA LYS A 11 -5.87 -1.60 1.04
C LYS A 11 -6.35 -0.45 1.93
N SER A 12 -6.04 -0.49 3.22
CA SER A 12 -6.40 0.58 4.16
C SER A 12 -5.65 1.90 3.94
N TYR A 13 -4.65 1.94 3.05
CA TYR A 13 -3.78 3.10 2.87
C TYR A 13 -4.49 4.41 2.51
N PRO A 14 -5.45 4.46 1.55
CA PRO A 14 -6.21 5.67 1.27
C PRO A 14 -6.97 6.18 2.48
N ASP A 15 -7.64 5.28 3.21
CA ASP A 15 -8.42 5.61 4.39
C ASP A 15 -7.54 6.14 5.52
N LEU A 16 -6.36 5.54 5.73
CA LEU A 16 -5.40 6.02 6.70
C LEU A 16 -4.92 7.44 6.36
N LYS A 17 -4.63 7.73 5.08
CA LYS A 17 -4.27 9.09 4.64
C LYS A 17 -5.39 10.08 4.87
N ALA A 18 -6.62 9.73 4.48
CA ALA A 18 -7.79 10.58 4.70
C ALA A 18 -8.04 10.87 6.19
N LYS A 19 -7.95 9.84 7.05
CA LYS A 19 -8.11 10.00 8.50
C LYS A 19 -7.02 10.88 9.11
N ARG A 20 -5.75 10.67 8.73
CA ARG A 20 -4.64 11.54 9.17
C ARG A 20 -4.90 12.99 8.78
N ASP A 21 -5.33 13.24 7.54
CA ASP A 21 -5.56 14.60 7.05
C ASP A 21 -6.74 15.29 7.75
N ILE A 22 -7.76 14.53 8.18
CA ILE A 22 -8.85 15.05 9.02
C ILE A 22 -8.32 15.42 10.41
N LEU A 23 -7.57 14.52 11.05
CA LEU A 23 -7.01 14.76 12.39
C LEU A 23 -6.04 15.95 12.39
N ASP A 24 -5.20 16.07 11.37
CA ASP A 24 -4.28 17.20 11.19
C ASP A 24 -5.04 18.53 11.12
N LYS A 25 -6.14 18.58 10.35
CA LYS A 25 -7.01 19.77 10.29
C LYS A 25 -7.63 20.08 11.65
N ILE A 26 -8.15 19.09 12.37
CA ILE A 26 -8.76 19.31 13.70
C ILE A 26 -7.74 19.85 14.70
N GLN A 27 -6.52 19.32 14.70
CA GLN A 27 -5.44 19.80 15.57
C GLN A 27 -5.05 21.25 15.24
N ASN A 28 -4.93 21.58 13.96
CA ASN A 28 -4.66 22.95 13.51
C ASN A 28 -5.76 23.94 13.94
N TYR A 29 -7.03 23.54 13.96
CA TYR A 29 -8.13 24.38 14.47
C TYR A 29 -8.18 24.50 15.99
N SER A 30 -7.86 23.42 16.72
CA SER A 30 -8.03 23.36 18.18
C SER A 30 -6.90 24.01 18.97
N GLN A 31 -5.81 24.45 18.32
CA GLN A 31 -4.58 24.97 18.95
C GLN A 31 -3.94 24.02 20.00
N ASN A 32 -4.41 22.77 20.07
CA ASN A 32 -3.79 21.73 20.89
C ASN A 32 -2.60 21.15 20.13
N ALA A 33 -1.40 21.43 20.62
CA ALA A 33 -0.14 20.96 20.05
C ALA A 33 0.16 19.49 20.37
N GLU A 34 -0.61 18.84 21.26
CA GLU A 34 -0.46 17.41 21.51
C GLU A 34 -1.12 16.61 20.40
N LYS A 35 -0.27 15.94 19.61
CA LYS A 35 -0.73 14.93 18.66
C LYS A 35 -1.32 13.78 19.45
N ASP A 36 -2.63 13.60 19.30
CA ASP A 36 -3.35 12.46 19.86
C ASP A 36 -2.68 11.13 19.48
N GLU A 37 -2.75 10.16 20.38
CA GLU A 37 -2.25 8.80 20.21
C GLU A 37 -2.76 8.20 18.89
N GLU A 38 -4.01 8.47 18.52
CA GLU A 38 -4.60 8.03 17.26
C GLU A 38 -3.86 8.60 16.04
N TYR A 39 -3.54 9.90 16.04
CA TYR A 39 -2.78 10.54 14.95
C TYR A 39 -1.42 9.88 14.78
N SER A 40 -0.73 9.67 15.90
CA SER A 40 0.61 9.05 15.91
C SER A 40 0.54 7.62 15.36
N ARG A 41 -0.45 6.83 15.80
CA ARG A 41 -0.67 5.45 15.35
C ARG A 41 -0.98 5.37 13.86
N ILE A 42 -1.84 6.25 13.33
CA ILE A 42 -2.14 6.31 11.90
C ILE A 42 -0.89 6.71 11.09
N THR A 43 -0.12 7.69 11.58
CA THR A 43 1.11 8.12 10.92
C THR A 43 2.12 6.99 10.83
N ILE A 44 2.30 6.22 11.90
CA ILE A 44 3.16 5.02 11.91
C ILE A 44 2.67 4.01 10.86
N LYS A 45 1.37 3.71 10.82
CA LYS A 45 0.81 2.78 9.81
C LYS A 45 1.11 3.23 8.38
N ILE A 46 0.92 4.52 8.07
CA ILE A 46 1.23 5.11 6.75
C ILE A 46 2.71 4.93 6.41
N GLN A 47 3.61 5.25 7.35
CA GLN A 47 5.06 5.13 7.14
C GLN A 47 5.51 3.68 6.93
N ILE A 48 4.89 2.72 7.62
CA ILE A 48 5.15 1.30 7.40
C ILE A 48 4.75 0.89 5.99
N ILE A 49 3.57 1.32 5.51
CA ILE A 49 3.10 1.02 4.15
C ILE A 49 4.04 1.67 3.11
N GLU A 50 4.39 2.94 3.29
CA GLU A 50 5.30 3.66 2.38
C GLU A 50 6.67 2.98 2.32
N SER A 51 7.25 2.62 3.46
CA SER A 51 8.54 1.89 3.54
C SER A 51 8.46 0.51 2.87
N ALA A 52 7.36 -0.22 3.07
CA ALA A 52 7.16 -1.53 2.46
C ALA A 52 6.96 -1.43 0.94
N LEU A 53 6.41 -0.33 0.42
CA LEU A 53 6.31 -0.07 -1.02
C LEU A 53 7.66 0.31 -1.63
N GLU A 54 8.55 0.96 -0.89
CA GLU A 54 9.87 1.41 -1.36
C GLU A 54 10.86 0.26 -1.62
N ILE A 55 10.70 -0.87 -0.94
CA ILE A 55 11.56 -2.06 -1.20
C ILE A 55 11.20 -2.78 -2.51
N LEU A 56 10.09 -2.43 -3.13
CA LEU A 56 9.61 -3.07 -4.36
C LEU A 56 10.25 -2.46 -5.59
N LYS A 57 10.37 -3.25 -6.65
CA LYS A 57 10.71 -2.70 -7.97
C LYS A 57 9.56 -1.84 -8.46
N GLU A 58 9.86 -0.84 -9.30
CA GLU A 58 8.86 0.10 -9.83
C GLU A 58 7.61 -0.58 -10.42
N ASN A 59 7.79 -1.64 -11.22
CA ASN A 59 6.65 -2.37 -11.79
C ASN A 59 5.87 -3.18 -10.75
N GLU A 60 6.54 -3.72 -9.73
CA GLU A 60 5.89 -4.43 -8.62
C GLU A 60 5.06 -3.46 -7.78
N LYS A 61 5.65 -2.30 -7.44
CA LYS A 61 4.99 -1.21 -6.73
C LYS A 61 3.74 -0.73 -7.47
N LYS A 62 3.83 -0.50 -8.78
CA LYS A 62 2.68 -0.08 -9.61
C LYS A 62 1.55 -1.09 -9.57
N ILE A 63 1.84 -2.38 -9.75
CA ILE A 63 0.80 -3.42 -9.72
C ILE A 63 0.13 -3.49 -8.36
N VAL A 64 0.91 -3.39 -7.27
CA VAL A 64 0.36 -3.36 -5.91
C VAL A 64 -0.55 -2.16 -5.71
N LEU A 65 -0.13 -0.96 -6.12
CA LEU A 65 -0.95 0.25 -5.99
C LEU A 65 -2.22 0.17 -6.83
N TRP A 66 -2.12 -0.21 -8.10
CA TRP A 66 -3.30 -0.32 -8.96
C TRP A 66 -4.32 -1.33 -8.45
N HIS A 67 -3.87 -2.52 -8.03
CA HIS A 67 -4.80 -3.57 -7.62
C HIS A 67 -5.33 -3.39 -6.21
N LEU A 68 -4.48 -2.99 -5.25
CA LEU A 68 -4.84 -2.95 -3.83
C LEU A 68 -5.25 -1.57 -3.34
N VAL A 69 -4.82 -0.49 -4.00
CA VAL A 69 -5.10 0.89 -3.55
C VAL A 69 -6.14 1.53 -4.46
N ASP A 70 -5.97 1.42 -5.78
CA ASP A 70 -6.92 1.95 -6.76
C ASP A 70 -8.05 0.95 -7.09
N GLU A 71 -8.03 -0.24 -6.47
CA GLU A 71 -9.02 -1.32 -6.63
C GLU A 71 -9.32 -1.73 -8.08
N LYS A 72 -8.34 -1.57 -8.97
CA LYS A 72 -8.47 -1.93 -10.38
C LYS A 72 -8.57 -3.43 -10.57
N THR A 73 -9.46 -3.84 -11.45
CA THR A 73 -9.54 -5.21 -11.93
C THR A 73 -8.27 -5.57 -12.70
N TRP A 74 -8.00 -6.88 -12.82
CA TRP A 74 -6.85 -7.34 -13.58
C TRP A 74 -6.90 -6.95 -15.06
N THR A 75 -8.09 -6.88 -15.65
CA THR A 75 -8.30 -6.44 -17.03
C THR A 75 -7.89 -4.98 -17.20
N GLU A 76 -8.32 -4.09 -16.30
CA GLU A 76 -7.92 -2.68 -16.33
C GLU A 76 -6.41 -2.50 -16.13
N ILE A 77 -5.77 -3.38 -15.33
CA ILE A 77 -4.32 -3.36 -15.14
C ILE A 77 -3.58 -3.81 -16.41
N GLU A 78 -4.10 -4.82 -17.12
CA GLU A 78 -3.58 -5.24 -18.43
C GLU A 78 -3.62 -4.07 -19.41
N GLU A 79 -4.77 -3.39 -19.55
CA GLU A 79 -4.95 -2.23 -20.42
C GLU A 79 -3.99 -1.08 -20.07
N LEU A 80 -3.84 -0.74 -18.78
CA LEU A 80 -2.90 0.29 -18.33
C LEU A 80 -1.43 -0.06 -18.60
N HIS A 81 -1.12 -1.35 -18.62
CA HIS A 81 0.22 -1.81 -18.97
C HIS A 81 0.46 -1.75 -20.48
N GLU A 82 -0.54 -2.11 -21.28
CA GLU A 82 -0.51 -1.99 -22.74
C GLU A 82 -0.31 -0.55 -23.19
N GLU A 83 -1.07 0.40 -22.64
CA GLU A 83 -0.95 1.82 -23.00
C GLU A 83 0.46 2.37 -22.73
N ARG A 84 1.10 1.92 -21.64
CA ARG A 84 2.41 2.44 -21.23
C ARG A 84 3.59 1.76 -21.92
N ALA A 85 3.50 0.45 -22.17
CA ALA A 85 4.62 -0.34 -22.68
C ALA A 85 4.50 -0.65 -24.19
N GLY A 86 3.32 -0.43 -24.78
CA GLY A 86 2.96 -0.90 -26.12
C GLY A 86 2.58 -2.39 -26.12
N THR A 87 1.72 -2.76 -27.06
CA THR A 87 1.11 -4.11 -27.18
C THR A 87 2.11 -5.27 -27.29
N LYS A 88 3.36 -4.99 -27.70
CA LYS A 88 4.42 -6.00 -27.84
C LYS A 88 5.02 -6.47 -26.50
N TYR A 89 4.83 -5.71 -25.42
CA TYR A 89 5.39 -6.00 -24.09
C TYR A 89 4.30 -6.30 -23.05
N ASN A 90 3.17 -6.81 -23.51
CA ASN A 90 2.02 -7.00 -22.64
C ASN A 90 2.22 -8.15 -21.66
N TYR A 91 1.87 -7.92 -20.40
CA TYR A 91 1.87 -8.98 -19.40
C TYR A 91 0.49 -9.61 -19.32
N SER A 92 0.44 -10.94 -19.41
CA SER A 92 -0.80 -11.65 -19.12
C SER A 92 -1.22 -11.49 -17.66
N ASN A 93 -2.50 -11.65 -17.40
CA ASN A 93 -3.14 -11.69 -16.09
C ASN A 93 -2.39 -12.58 -15.10
N ARG A 94 -1.95 -13.76 -15.57
CA ARG A 94 -1.14 -14.70 -14.79
C ARG A 94 0.21 -14.09 -14.37
N THR A 95 0.85 -13.35 -15.26
CA THR A 95 2.12 -12.68 -14.99
C THR A 95 1.94 -11.54 -13.99
N LEU A 96 0.92 -10.71 -14.16
CA LEU A 96 0.60 -9.61 -13.25
C LEU A 96 0.27 -10.12 -11.83
N LYS A 97 -0.57 -11.16 -11.72
CA LYS A 97 -0.86 -11.85 -10.46
C LYS A 97 0.40 -12.37 -9.78
N ARG A 98 1.29 -13.01 -10.54
CA ARG A 98 2.57 -13.50 -10.03
C ARG A 98 3.49 -12.37 -9.57
N MET A 99 3.50 -11.24 -10.28
CA MET A 99 4.27 -10.06 -9.87
C MET A 99 3.75 -9.49 -8.55
N GLN A 100 2.44 -9.34 -8.39
CA GLN A 100 1.85 -8.92 -7.12
C GLN A 100 2.17 -9.91 -6.00
N GLN A 101 2.02 -11.21 -6.23
CA GLN A 101 2.31 -12.22 -5.21
C GLN A 101 3.78 -12.16 -4.76
N ASN A 102 4.71 -12.00 -5.70
CA ASN A 102 6.12 -11.82 -5.38
C ASN A 102 6.37 -10.52 -4.60
N ALA A 103 5.67 -9.44 -4.94
CA ALA A 103 5.75 -8.18 -4.21
C ALA A 103 5.27 -8.34 -2.76
N LEU A 104 4.11 -8.96 -2.56
CA LEU A 104 3.54 -9.20 -1.23
C LEU A 104 4.45 -10.07 -0.37
N LYS A 105 5.08 -11.12 -0.94
CA LYS A 105 6.09 -11.93 -0.23
C LYS A 105 7.31 -11.13 0.21
N LYS A 106 7.76 -10.17 -0.60
CA LYS A 106 8.86 -9.27 -0.21
C LYS A 106 8.45 -8.36 0.96
N MET A 107 7.25 -7.79 0.88
CA MET A 107 6.69 -6.97 1.96
C MET A 107 6.53 -7.78 3.23
N GLU A 108 6.02 -9.02 3.14
CA GLU A 108 5.89 -9.94 4.27
C GLU A 108 7.24 -10.24 4.93
N ALA A 109 8.24 -10.57 4.12
CA ALA A 109 9.58 -10.88 4.62
C ALA A 109 10.25 -9.66 5.28
N PHE A 110 9.98 -8.45 4.79
CA PHE A 110 10.45 -7.20 5.37
C PHE A 110 9.75 -6.89 6.69
N LEU A 111 8.41 -6.88 6.70
CA LEU A 111 7.60 -6.53 7.86
C LEU A 111 7.69 -7.55 8.99
N SER A 112 7.87 -8.83 8.66
CA SER A 112 8.08 -9.87 9.67
C SER A 112 9.39 -9.72 10.44
N LYS A 113 10.38 -9.03 9.85
CA LYS A 113 11.70 -8.77 10.48
C LYS A 113 11.76 -7.42 11.20
N SER A 114 10.76 -6.56 11.02
CA SER A 114 10.82 -5.17 11.48
C SER A 114 10.20 -4.93 12.87
N GLY A 115 9.50 -5.90 13.45
CA GLY A 115 8.87 -5.76 14.76
C GLY A 115 7.56 -4.96 14.76
N PHE A 116 7.00 -4.63 13.59
CA PHE A 116 5.81 -3.78 13.45
C PHE A 116 4.48 -4.55 13.37
N GLN A 117 4.45 -5.81 13.84
CA GLN A 117 3.29 -6.68 13.71
C GLN A 117 2.03 -6.09 14.37
N GLU A 118 2.17 -5.33 15.45
CA GLU A 118 1.08 -4.68 16.19
C GLU A 118 0.32 -3.60 15.40
N TYR A 119 0.91 -3.07 14.31
CA TYR A 119 0.30 -2.04 13.47
C TYR A 119 -0.46 -2.62 12.28
N ILE A 120 -0.25 -3.91 11.97
CA ILE A 120 -0.70 -4.57 10.73
C ILE A 120 -1.97 -5.40 10.95
N SER A 121 -2.35 -5.65 12.21
CA SER A 121 -3.61 -6.27 12.62
C SER A 121 -4.81 -5.34 12.52
#